data_AF-A0A1G9D0M6-F1
#
_entry.id   AF-A0A1G9D0M6-F1
#
_cell.length_a   1.000
_cell.length_b   1.000
_cell.length_c   1.000
_cell.angle_alpha   90.00
_cell.angle_beta   90.00
_cell.angle_gamma   90.00
#
_symmetry.space_group_name_H-M   'P 1'
#
loop_
_entity.id
_entity.type
_entity.pdbx_description
1 polymer ?
#
loop_
_entity_poly.entity_id
_entity_poly.type
_entity_poly.pdbx_seq_one_letter_code
_entity_poly.pdbx_strand_id
1 'polypeptide(L)'
;MWVDYNTDDNNAYQTIEIEIDATAENIFYYISTAEGIRQWFPELSFDDEPRPEKLVFTLGDDDWEYMDVLEFSDKKRIIFTWDAGDIQMELDEVDDGRTVLMLKERLPLTFEGIARDFTGWYFQAQNIRKISETGEPEALDQEAFKQQQAAIKEELGL
;
A
#
# COMPACT_ATOMS: atom_id res chain seq x y z
N MET A 1 2.06 -8.34 12.80
CA MET A 1 1.16 -7.53 11.96
C MET A 1 -0.12 -7.31 12.74
N TRP A 2 -0.54 -6.06 12.82
CA TRP A 2 -1.83 -5.64 13.36
C TRP A 2 -2.60 -4.95 12.24
N VAL A 3 -3.92 -5.14 12.21
CA VAL A 3 -4.79 -4.54 11.20
C VAL A 3 -6.07 -4.09 11.90
N ASP A 4 -6.58 -2.94 11.48
CA ASP A 4 -7.86 -2.38 11.92
C ASP A 4 -8.65 -1.90 10.71
N TYR A 5 -9.94 -2.23 10.71
CA TYR A 5 -10.91 -1.79 9.74
C TYR A 5 -12.01 -1.02 10.45
N ASN A 6 -12.31 0.18 9.99
CA ASN A 6 -13.38 0.98 10.59
C ASN A 6 -14.07 1.87 9.54
N THR A 7 -15.19 2.47 9.95
CA THR A 7 -15.95 3.42 9.13
C THR A 7 -16.30 4.66 9.94
N ASP A 8 -16.47 5.78 9.24
CA ASP A 8 -17.19 6.96 9.73
C ASP A 8 -18.44 7.22 8.88
N ASP A 9 -19.06 8.39 9.03
CA ASP A 9 -20.28 8.75 8.28
C ASP A 9 -20.09 8.75 6.75
N ASN A 10 -18.85 8.86 6.24
CA ASN A 10 -18.56 9.09 4.83
C ASN A 10 -17.52 8.15 4.23
N ASN A 11 -16.65 7.54 5.04
CA ASN A 11 -15.49 6.78 4.58
C ASN A 11 -15.35 5.44 5.32
N ALA A 12 -14.70 4.51 4.64
CA ALA A 12 -14.07 3.34 5.24
C ALA A 12 -12.57 3.58 5.36
N TYR A 13 -11.96 2.96 6.36
CA TYR A 13 -10.55 3.05 6.67
C TYR A 13 -9.96 1.65 6.88
N GLN A 14 -8.74 1.48 6.38
CA GLN A 14 -7.87 0.37 6.74
C GLN A 14 -6.59 0.95 7.34
N THR A 15 -6.15 0.41 8.47
CA THR A 15 -4.80 0.63 9.00
C THR A 15 -4.10 -0.71 9.14
N ILE A 16 -2.90 -0.84 8.57
CA ILE A 16 -2.03 -2.01 8.72
C ILE A 16 -0.73 -1.54 9.35
N GLU A 17 -0.34 -2.20 10.44
CA GLU A 17 0.95 -2.01 11.08
C GLU A 17 1.76 -3.31 10.96
N ILE A 18 2.96 -3.21 10.38
CA ILE A 18 3.83 -4.35 10.16
C ILE A 18 5.27 -4.02 10.52
N GLU A 19 5.84 -4.81 11.42
CA GLU A 19 7.27 -4.80 11.72
C GLU A 19 8.02 -5.54 10.62
N ILE A 20 9.11 -4.92 10.14
CA ILE A 20 9.95 -5.39 9.05
C ILE A 20 11.40 -5.43 9.54
N ASP A 21 12.06 -6.56 9.39
CA ASP A 21 13.49 -6.74 9.70
C ASP A 21 14.38 -6.12 8.58
N ALA A 22 14.20 -4.80 8.38
CA ALA A 22 15.01 -3.98 7.47
C ALA A 22 15.09 -2.52 7.95
N THR A 23 16.09 -1.78 7.47
CA THR A 23 16.23 -0.35 7.73
C THR A 23 15.16 0.47 7.02
N ALA A 24 14.83 1.65 7.56
CA ALA A 24 13.88 2.56 6.94
C ALA A 24 14.34 2.96 5.52
N GLU A 25 15.64 3.11 5.28
CA GLU A 25 16.20 3.37 3.95
C GLU A 25 15.90 2.24 2.94
N ASN A 26 16.06 0.98 3.34
CA ASN A 26 15.76 -0.17 2.48
C ASN A 26 14.26 -0.25 2.15
N ILE A 27 13.40 -0.07 3.14
CA ILE A 27 11.95 -0.11 2.92
C ILE A 27 11.51 1.09 2.08
N PHE A 28 12.08 2.28 2.35
CA PHE A 28 11.77 3.49 1.59
C PHE A 28 12.10 3.31 0.11
N TYR A 29 13.21 2.66 -0.23
CA TYR A 29 13.52 2.33 -1.62
C TYR A 29 12.37 1.58 -2.32
N TYR A 30 11.77 0.59 -1.66
CA TYR A 30 10.67 -0.21 -2.21
C TYR A 30 9.35 0.55 -2.37
N ILE A 31 9.09 1.59 -1.56
CA ILE A 31 7.84 2.35 -1.63
C ILE A 31 7.97 3.72 -2.33
N SER A 32 9.20 4.16 -2.64
CA SER A 32 9.48 5.53 -3.10
C SER A 32 10.29 5.63 -4.40
N THR A 33 10.63 4.48 -5.01
CA THR A 33 11.31 4.44 -6.32
C THR A 33 10.54 3.63 -7.33
N ALA A 34 10.63 4.00 -8.61
CA ALA A 34 9.98 3.26 -9.69
C ALA A 34 10.48 1.81 -9.77
N GLU A 35 11.78 1.60 -9.58
CA GLU A 35 12.41 0.28 -9.56
C GLU A 35 11.96 -0.54 -8.35
N GLY A 36 11.86 0.06 -7.17
CA GLY A 36 11.42 -0.60 -5.95
C GLY A 36 9.96 -1.04 -6.02
N ILE A 37 9.05 -0.13 -6.40
CA ILE A 37 7.60 -0.41 -6.44
C ILE A 37 7.31 -1.55 -7.43
N ARG A 38 7.87 -1.50 -8.64
CA ARG A 38 7.58 -2.49 -9.71
C ARG A 38 7.94 -3.93 -9.33
N GLN A 39 8.76 -4.14 -8.31
CA GLN A 39 9.12 -5.49 -7.86
C GLN A 39 8.01 -6.18 -7.08
N TRP A 40 7.14 -5.43 -6.39
CA TRP A 40 6.03 -5.99 -5.60
C TRP A 40 4.65 -5.56 -6.11
N PHE A 41 4.57 -4.44 -6.83
CA PHE A 41 3.37 -3.94 -7.48
C PHE A 41 3.68 -3.53 -8.94
N PRO A 42 3.76 -4.50 -9.88
CA PRO A 42 4.20 -4.26 -11.25
C PRO A 42 3.39 -3.21 -12.02
N GLU A 43 2.11 -3.08 -11.70
CA GLU A 43 1.19 -2.12 -12.32
C GLU A 43 1.39 -0.69 -11.83
N LEU A 44 2.07 -0.48 -10.69
CA LEU A 44 2.29 0.83 -10.08
C LEU A 44 3.73 1.29 -10.26
N SER A 45 3.93 2.56 -10.60
CA SER A 45 5.27 3.14 -10.72
C SER A 45 5.25 4.65 -10.57
N PHE A 46 6.40 5.28 -10.39
CA PHE A 46 6.50 6.73 -10.57
C PHE A 46 6.62 7.06 -12.06
N ASP A 47 6.08 8.22 -12.44
CA ASP A 47 6.45 8.83 -13.70
C ASP A 47 7.97 9.15 -13.67
N ASP A 48 8.69 8.94 -14.77
CA ASP A 48 10.18 8.94 -14.85
C ASP A 48 10.78 10.36 -14.66
N GLU A 49 10.51 11.01 -13.54
CA GLU A 49 10.86 12.40 -13.22
C GLU A 49 11.71 12.49 -11.94
N PRO A 50 12.67 13.44 -11.86
CA PRO A 50 13.60 13.59 -10.75
C PRO A 50 12.96 14.02 -9.41
N ARG A 51 11.66 14.35 -9.41
CA ARG A 51 10.81 14.49 -8.22
C ARG A 51 9.47 13.85 -8.56
N PRO A 52 9.06 12.77 -7.88
CA PRO A 52 7.80 12.15 -8.21
C PRO A 52 6.65 13.04 -7.77
N GLU A 53 6.09 13.80 -8.70
CA GLU A 53 4.82 14.51 -8.48
C GLU A 53 3.63 13.57 -8.67
N LYS A 54 3.84 12.44 -9.39
CA LYS A 54 2.78 11.49 -9.74
C LYS A 54 3.26 10.04 -9.72
N LEU A 55 2.36 9.14 -9.33
CA LEU A 55 2.43 7.74 -9.71
C LEU A 55 1.54 7.47 -10.93
N VAL A 56 1.88 6.40 -11.65
CA VAL A 56 1.15 5.85 -12.78
C VAL A 56 0.73 4.43 -12.40
N PHE A 57 -0.56 4.15 -12.53
CA PHE A 57 -1.12 2.82 -12.39
C PHE A 57 -1.60 2.32 -13.75
N THR A 58 -1.09 1.18 -14.19
CA THR A 58 -1.40 0.60 -15.50
C THR A 58 -2.54 -0.41 -15.36
N LEU A 59 -3.66 -0.16 -16.02
CA LEU A 59 -4.85 -1.01 -15.99
C LEU A 59 -4.77 -2.17 -17.01
N GLY A 60 -3.82 -2.09 -17.95
CA GLY A 60 -3.69 -2.98 -19.11
C GLY A 60 -4.21 -2.32 -20.40
N ASP A 61 -3.95 -2.93 -21.55
CA ASP A 61 -4.45 -2.48 -22.87
C ASP A 61 -4.19 -0.99 -23.20
N ASP A 62 -3.01 -0.47 -22.85
CA ASP A 62 -2.61 0.94 -23.01
C ASP A 62 -3.50 1.92 -22.22
N ASP A 63 -4.16 1.47 -21.14
CA ASP A 63 -4.92 2.31 -20.21
C ASP A 63 -4.16 2.51 -18.89
N TRP A 64 -4.19 3.76 -18.39
CA TRP A 64 -3.49 4.14 -17.18
C TRP A 64 -4.17 5.28 -16.43
N GLU A 65 -3.94 5.32 -15.13
CA GLU A 65 -4.39 6.37 -14.24
C GLU A 65 -3.20 7.04 -13.55
N TYR A 66 -3.35 8.34 -13.28
CA TYR A 66 -2.39 9.10 -12.51
C TYR A 66 -2.86 9.27 -11.07
N MET A 67 -1.92 9.13 -10.14
CA MET A 67 -2.11 9.37 -8.73
C MET A 67 -1.23 10.56 -8.35
N ASP A 68 -1.82 11.60 -7.78
CA ASP A 68 -1.05 12.76 -7.33
C ASP A 68 -0.34 12.42 -6.00
N VAL A 69 0.97 12.68 -5.94
CA VAL A 69 1.74 12.56 -4.69
C VAL A 69 1.47 13.79 -3.84
N LEU A 70 0.83 13.58 -2.68
CA LEU A 70 0.43 14.65 -1.76
C LEU A 70 1.56 15.00 -0.78
N GLU A 71 2.36 14.01 -0.39
CA GLU A 71 3.52 14.19 0.47
C GLU A 71 4.61 13.18 0.11
N PHE A 72 5.86 13.63 0.09
CA PHE A 72 7.04 12.80 -0.09
C PHE A 72 8.13 13.26 0.88
N SER A 73 8.36 12.48 1.93
CA SER A 73 9.31 12.77 3.00
C SER A 73 10.37 11.67 3.04
N ASP A 74 11.60 12.04 2.65
CA ASP A 74 12.71 11.11 2.48
C ASP A 74 12.89 10.20 3.70
N LYS A 75 12.95 8.89 3.44
CA LYS A 75 13.10 7.80 4.44
C LYS A 75 12.01 7.73 5.51
N LYS A 76 10.88 8.42 5.31
CA LYS A 76 9.85 8.56 6.35
C LYS A 76 8.43 8.30 5.87
N ARG A 77 8.02 8.92 4.77
CA ARG A 77 6.60 8.95 4.41
C ARG A 77 6.35 9.20 2.94
N ILE A 78 5.32 8.55 2.41
CA ILE A 78 4.70 8.91 1.14
C ILE A 78 3.16 8.89 1.29
N ILE A 79 2.50 9.87 0.68
CA ILE A 79 1.04 9.93 0.56
C ILE A 79 0.69 10.20 -0.89
N PHE A 80 -0.29 9.49 -1.43
CA PHE A 80 -0.82 9.73 -2.77
C PHE A 80 -2.31 9.45 -2.85
N THR A 81 -2.97 10.06 -3.83
CA THR A 81 -4.38 9.77 -4.14
C THR A 81 -4.55 8.36 -4.66
N TRP A 82 -5.64 7.68 -4.33
CA TRP A 82 -5.94 6.34 -4.82
C TRP A 82 -7.43 6.24 -5.13
N ASP A 83 -7.79 6.19 -6.42
CA ASP A 83 -9.17 6.35 -6.88
C ASP A 83 -9.82 7.60 -6.21
N ALA A 84 -10.97 7.45 -5.56
CA ALA A 84 -11.67 8.49 -4.81
C ALA A 84 -11.12 8.72 -3.39
N GLY A 85 -10.01 8.07 -3.04
CA GLY A 85 -9.41 8.01 -1.72
C GLY A 85 -7.92 8.38 -1.68
N ASP A 86 -7.21 7.87 -0.68
CA ASP A 86 -5.77 8.05 -0.51
C ASP A 86 -5.09 6.86 0.18
N ILE A 87 -3.81 6.68 -0.13
CA ILE A 87 -2.88 5.75 0.52
C ILE A 87 -1.79 6.55 1.21
N GLN A 88 -1.49 6.16 2.44
CA GLN A 88 -0.41 6.73 3.26
C GLN A 88 0.48 5.59 3.73
N MET A 89 1.79 5.72 3.50
CA MET A 89 2.80 4.79 4.01
C MET A 89 3.79 5.57 4.87
N GLU A 90 3.86 5.22 6.15
CA GLU A 90 4.72 5.85 7.16
C GLU A 90 5.71 4.83 7.72
N LEU A 91 6.97 5.24 7.88
CA LEU A 91 8.05 4.43 8.43
C LEU A 91 8.50 4.99 9.77
N ASP A 92 8.53 4.14 10.79
CA ASP A 92 9.10 4.45 12.10
C ASP A 92 10.24 3.48 12.43
N GLU A 93 11.45 4.00 12.56
CA GLU A 93 12.64 3.19 12.83
C GLU A 93 12.68 2.84 14.32
N VAL A 94 12.65 1.54 14.63
CA VAL A 94 12.61 1.04 16.02
C VAL A 94 14.03 0.91 16.56
N ASP A 95 14.91 0.28 15.78
CA ASP A 95 16.33 0.08 16.06
C ASP A 95 17.13 -0.16 14.75
N ASP A 96 18.45 -0.32 14.87
CA ASP A 96 19.33 -0.54 13.72
C ASP A 96 18.99 -1.87 13.01
N GLY A 97 18.28 -1.76 11.90
CA GLY A 97 17.83 -2.90 11.09
C GLY A 97 16.37 -3.32 11.30
N ARG A 98 15.57 -2.57 12.08
CA ARG A 98 14.14 -2.85 12.24
C ARG A 98 13.30 -1.58 12.13
N THR A 99 12.24 -1.66 11.33
CA THR A 99 11.33 -0.54 11.06
C THR A 99 9.90 -1.02 11.08
N VAL A 100 8.99 -0.19 11.58
CA VAL A 100 7.55 -0.38 11.45
C VAL A 100 7.06 0.38 10.23
N LEU A 101 6.38 -0.33 9.32
CA LEU A 101 5.57 0.27 8.27
C LEU A 101 4.12 0.38 8.77
N MET A 102 3.58 1.59 8.73
CA MET A 102 2.16 1.86 8.92
C MET A 102 1.55 2.26 7.57
N LEU A 103 0.71 1.39 7.01
CA LEU A 103 -0.08 1.66 5.82
C LEU A 103 -1.49 2.08 6.25
N LYS A 104 -1.97 3.19 5.73
CA LYS A 104 -3.36 3.66 5.90
C LYS A 104 -3.99 3.85 4.55
N GLU A 105 -5.22 3.38 4.44
CA GLU A 105 -6.07 3.60 3.28
C GLU A 105 -7.37 4.25 3.73
N ARG A 106 -7.85 5.21 2.93
CA ARG A 106 -9.17 5.80 3.10
C ARG A 106 -9.92 5.76 1.77
N LEU A 107 -11.12 5.20 1.79
CA LEU A 107 -12.04 5.19 0.64
C LEU A 107 -13.41 5.75 1.05
N PRO A 108 -14.11 6.50 0.18
CA PRO A 108 -15.47 6.92 0.48
C PRO A 108 -16.42 5.72 0.49
N LEU A 109 -17.45 5.73 1.35
CA LEU A 109 -18.45 4.65 1.41
C LEU A 109 -19.27 4.47 0.12
N THR A 110 -19.22 5.46 -0.78
CA THR A 110 -19.81 5.37 -2.12
C THR A 110 -18.96 4.57 -3.11
N PHE A 111 -17.71 4.24 -2.76
CA PHE A 111 -16.82 3.45 -3.60
C PHE A 111 -17.29 1.99 -3.67
N GLU A 112 -17.38 1.46 -4.88
CA GLU A 112 -17.75 0.05 -5.08
C GLU A 112 -16.52 -0.83 -4.87
N GLY A 113 -16.65 -1.85 -4.01
CA GLY A 113 -15.58 -2.84 -3.84
C GLY A 113 -14.52 -2.49 -2.79
N ILE A 114 -14.83 -1.63 -1.82
CA ILE A 114 -13.96 -1.31 -0.65
C ILE A 114 -13.23 -2.54 -0.10
N ALA A 115 -13.97 -3.61 0.22
CA ALA A 115 -13.36 -4.82 0.78
C ALA A 115 -12.35 -5.48 -0.17
N ARG A 116 -12.54 -5.39 -1.49
CA ARG A 116 -11.58 -5.90 -2.47
C ARG A 116 -10.30 -5.05 -2.48
N ASP A 117 -10.44 -3.73 -2.44
CA ASP A 117 -9.30 -2.81 -2.45
C ASP A 117 -8.45 -2.97 -1.19
N PHE A 118 -9.10 -2.94 -0.03
CA PHE A 118 -8.47 -3.19 1.27
C PHE A 118 -7.76 -4.55 1.34
N THR A 119 -8.32 -5.56 0.64
CA THR A 119 -7.65 -6.86 0.51
C THR A 119 -6.38 -6.74 -0.33
N GLY A 120 -6.43 -6.02 -1.46
CA GLY A 120 -5.27 -5.74 -2.30
C GLY A 120 -4.13 -5.12 -1.49
N TRP A 121 -4.40 -4.00 -0.81
CA TRP A 121 -3.40 -3.32 0.01
C TRP A 121 -2.92 -4.14 1.20
N TYR A 122 -3.78 -4.98 1.79
CA TYR A 122 -3.37 -5.95 2.81
C TYR A 122 -2.30 -6.93 2.32
N PHE A 123 -2.44 -7.48 1.12
CA PHE A 123 -1.42 -8.36 0.54
C PHE A 123 -0.19 -7.56 0.09
N GLN A 124 -0.37 -6.34 -0.39
CA GLN A 124 0.77 -5.51 -0.77
C GLN A 124 1.63 -5.07 0.42
N ALA A 125 1.03 -4.75 1.57
CA ALA A 125 1.80 -4.48 2.80
C ALA A 125 2.67 -5.68 3.22
N GLN A 126 2.14 -6.90 3.07
CA GLN A 126 2.91 -8.12 3.34
C GLN A 126 4.01 -8.34 2.30
N ASN A 127 3.74 -8.04 1.03
CA ASN A 127 4.75 -8.12 -0.03
C ASN A 127 5.88 -7.10 0.17
N ILE A 128 5.58 -5.86 0.61
CA ILE A 128 6.59 -4.86 0.97
C ILE A 128 7.49 -5.39 2.08
N ARG A 129 6.92 -5.98 3.14
CA ARG A 129 7.72 -6.65 4.18
C ARG A 129 8.60 -7.73 3.59
N LYS A 130 7.99 -8.66 2.85
CA LYS A 130 8.67 -9.84 2.30
C LYS A 130 9.86 -9.44 1.44
N ILE A 131 9.65 -8.55 0.48
CA ILE A 131 10.71 -8.09 -0.42
C ILE A 131 11.79 -7.31 0.32
N SER A 132 11.42 -6.54 1.35
CA SER A 132 12.39 -5.81 2.18
C SER A 132 13.29 -6.76 2.99
N GLU A 133 12.76 -7.90 3.45
CA GLU A 133 13.48 -8.89 4.26
C GLU A 133 14.26 -9.91 3.42
N THR A 134 13.77 -10.27 2.23
CA THR A 134 14.33 -11.38 1.45
C THR A 134 14.79 -11.01 0.05
N GLY A 135 14.45 -9.83 -0.46
CA GLY A 135 14.74 -9.39 -1.83
C GLY A 135 13.86 -10.03 -2.91
N GLU A 136 12.82 -10.79 -2.53
CA GLU A 136 11.92 -11.46 -3.46
C GLU A 136 10.45 -11.25 -3.03
N PRO A 137 9.54 -10.87 -3.94
CA PRO A 137 8.10 -10.76 -3.63
C PRO A 137 7.45 -12.14 -3.53
N GLU A 138 6.24 -12.21 -2.97
CA GLU A 138 5.43 -13.43 -2.94
C GLU A 138 4.26 -13.35 -3.94
N ALA A 139 3.96 -14.47 -4.58
CA ALA A 139 2.82 -14.57 -5.48
C ALA A 139 1.51 -14.60 -4.69
N LEU A 140 0.48 -13.92 -5.21
CA LEU A 140 -0.82 -13.85 -4.56
C LEU A 140 -1.52 -15.22 -4.52
N ASP A 141 -1.80 -15.69 -3.30
CA ASP A 141 -2.71 -16.82 -3.08
C ASP A 141 -4.17 -16.35 -3.23
N GLN A 142 -4.82 -16.83 -4.29
CA GLN A 142 -6.19 -16.47 -4.63
C GLN A 142 -7.23 -16.93 -3.60
N GLU A 143 -6.96 -18.03 -2.89
CA GLU A 143 -7.87 -18.54 -1.87
C GLU A 143 -7.72 -17.72 -0.59
N ALA A 144 -6.49 -17.41 -0.19
CA ALA A 144 -6.23 -16.49 0.91
C ALA A 144 -6.83 -15.10 0.64
N PHE A 145 -6.74 -14.62 -0.60
CA PHE A 145 -7.35 -13.36 -1.02
C PHE A 145 -8.87 -13.36 -0.79
N LYS A 146 -9.57 -14.39 -1.26
CA LYS A 146 -11.04 -14.49 -1.08
C LYS A 146 -11.44 -14.57 0.39
N GLN A 147 -10.69 -15.32 1.19
CA GLN A 147 -10.94 -15.45 2.62
C GLN A 147 -10.76 -14.12 3.34
N GLN A 148 -9.67 -13.41 3.07
CA GLN A 148 -9.43 -12.09 3.64
C GLN A 148 -10.51 -11.09 3.20
N GLN A 149 -10.88 -11.09 1.92
CA GLN A 149 -11.95 -10.22 1.42
C GLN A 149 -13.28 -10.49 2.12
N ALA A 150 -13.62 -11.74 2.40
CA ALA A 150 -14.82 -12.08 3.14
C ALA A 150 -14.77 -11.59 4.60
N ALA A 151 -13.63 -11.73 5.26
CA ALA A 151 -13.42 -11.25 6.63
C ALA A 151 -13.57 -9.72 6.73
N ILE A 152 -12.98 -8.98 5.79
CA ILE A 152 -13.09 -7.51 5.75
C ILE A 152 -14.54 -7.06 5.57
N LYS A 153 -15.31 -7.75 4.70
CA LYS A 153 -16.74 -7.45 4.53
C LYS A 153 -17.53 -7.64 5.82
N GLU A 154 -17.28 -8.76 6.52
CA GLU A 154 -17.92 -9.04 7.80
C GLU A 154 -17.59 -7.97 8.85
N GLU A 155 -16.32 -7.56 8.93
CA GLU A 155 -15.86 -6.56 9.90
C GLU A 155 -16.41 -5.16 9.63
N LEU A 156 -16.47 -4.74 8.36
CA LEU A 156 -17.02 -3.45 7.96
C LEU A 156 -18.56 -3.44 7.86
N GLY A 157 -19.21 -4.60 7.89
CA GLY A 157 -20.66 -4.73 7.69
C GLY A 157 -21.13 -4.42 6.27
N LEU A 158 -20.31 -4.75 5.25
CA LEU A 158 -20.55 -4.51 3.81
C LEU A 158 -21.07 -5.74 3.06
#